data_AF-A0AAD3P1S9-F1
#
_entry.id   AF-A0AAD3P1S9-F1
#
_cell.length_a   1.000
_cell.length_b   1.000
_cell.length_c   1.000
_cell.angle_alpha   90.00
_cell.angle_beta   90.00
_cell.angle_gamma   90.00
#
_symmetry.space_group_name_H-M   'P 1'
#
loop_
_entity.id
_entity.type
_entity.pdbx_description
1 polymer ?
#
loop_
_entity_poly.entity_id
_entity_poly.type
_entity_poly.pdbx_seq_one_letter_code
_entity_poly.pdbx_strand_id
1 'polypeptide(L)'
;MQLVNAERISPAATGGPAILPQGEGKASYASSLPTQSLARIWKPSRSATTSGRARSDQWRLRIERQSGPELEPLMGWTSGTDTAHQVELTFPSLDAAIRHAERLGIAYEVHLPPGEAEARRREQAAERQRHAHAARLRRFSDQTLDRLGLGQHRDAYRDALASATDSTREGAAPMEVAHDTSLPLDVRRSILMNMAFNEYLQDHATSEGMPEHHRQSRLAEVETALRALEGAQHRQRAA
;
A
#
# COMPACT_ATOMS: atom_id res chain seq x y z
N MET A 1 -43.78 37.99 -4.27
CA MET A 1 -43.31 37.47 -5.57
C MET A 1 -41.80 37.60 -5.59
N GLN A 2 -41.08 36.59 -5.13
CA GLN A 2 -40.43 35.57 -5.97
C GLN A 2 -39.40 36.16 -6.93
N LEU A 3 -38.14 36.16 -6.48
CA LEU A 3 -37.02 35.84 -7.35
C LEU A 3 -36.23 34.73 -6.66
N VAL A 4 -36.38 33.57 -7.28
CA VAL A 4 -35.68 32.31 -7.06
C VAL A 4 -34.40 32.30 -7.90
N ASN A 5 -33.41 31.55 -7.42
CA ASN A 5 -32.24 31.00 -8.12
C ASN A 5 -31.03 31.93 -8.36
N ALA A 6 -29.91 31.55 -7.74
CA ALA A 6 -28.65 31.38 -8.46
C ALA A 6 -27.80 30.32 -7.72
N GLU A 7 -27.45 29.31 -8.50
CA GLU A 7 -26.68 28.08 -8.28
C GLU A 7 -25.95 27.81 -6.95
N ARG A 8 -26.27 26.61 -6.43
CA ARG A 8 -25.27 25.70 -5.88
C ARG A 8 -24.21 25.43 -6.95
N ILE A 9 -23.04 26.05 -6.84
CA ILE A 9 -21.85 25.63 -7.57
C ILE A 9 -21.01 24.81 -6.59
N SER A 10 -21.21 23.49 -6.62
CA SER A 10 -20.15 22.55 -6.26
C SER A 10 -19.04 22.69 -7.30
N PRO A 11 -17.79 23.02 -6.94
CA PRO A 11 -16.69 22.81 -7.87
C PRO A 11 -16.28 21.33 -7.83
N ALA A 12 -16.36 20.77 -9.02
CA ALA A 12 -15.85 19.48 -9.45
C ALA A 12 -14.50 19.10 -8.83
N ALA A 13 -14.36 17.78 -8.66
CA ALA A 13 -13.11 17.07 -8.41
C ALA A 13 -11.96 17.63 -9.26
N THR A 14 -11.07 18.38 -8.61
CA THR A 14 -9.73 18.69 -9.10
C THR A 14 -8.78 17.77 -8.35
N GLY A 15 -7.83 17.16 -9.05
CA GLY A 15 -6.78 16.32 -8.46
C GLY A 15 -5.87 17.11 -7.51
N GLY A 16 -6.42 17.43 -6.33
CA GLY A 16 -5.73 18.12 -5.25
C GLY A 16 -4.68 17.22 -4.61
N PRO A 17 -3.72 17.81 -3.86
CA PRO A 17 -2.81 17.03 -3.03
C PRO A 17 -3.63 16.03 -2.19
N ALA A 18 -3.13 14.82 -1.99
CA ALA A 18 -3.84 13.80 -1.21
C ALA A 18 -4.04 14.32 0.23
N ILE A 19 -5.24 14.85 0.49
CA ILE A 19 -5.69 15.34 1.78
C ILE A 19 -6.07 14.11 2.61
N LEU A 20 -5.31 13.84 3.66
CA LEU A 20 -5.70 12.85 4.65
C LEU A 20 -6.26 13.62 5.86
N PRO A 21 -7.58 13.56 6.12
CA PRO A 21 -8.11 14.04 7.39
C PRO A 21 -7.61 13.08 8.48
N GLN A 22 -6.92 13.60 9.49
CA GLN A 22 -6.30 12.78 10.52
C GLN A 22 -6.60 13.38 11.89
N GLY A 23 -7.36 12.63 12.69
CA GLY A 23 -7.41 12.71 14.15
C GLY A 23 -8.11 13.92 14.79
N GLU A 24 -8.86 13.64 15.86
CA GLU A 24 -9.18 14.65 16.87
C GLU A 24 -8.10 14.58 17.94
N GLY A 25 -7.23 15.60 18.01
CA GLY A 25 -6.18 15.67 19.00
C GLY A 25 -6.76 15.83 20.42
N LYS A 26 -6.28 15.07 21.39
CA LYS A 26 -6.59 15.30 22.81
C LYS A 26 -5.54 16.24 23.41
N ALA A 27 -5.94 17.49 23.69
CA ALA A 27 -5.04 18.50 24.26
C ALA A 27 -4.38 18.01 25.55
N SER A 28 -3.05 18.07 25.61
CA SER A 28 -2.28 17.64 26.80
C SER A 28 -2.02 18.80 27.78
N TYR A 29 -2.21 20.05 27.36
CA TYR A 29 -2.04 21.26 28.16
C TYR A 29 -3.10 22.32 27.83
N ALA A 30 -3.23 23.33 28.68
CA ALA A 30 -4.09 24.49 28.45
C ALA A 30 -3.59 25.29 27.23
N SER A 31 -4.19 25.05 26.08
CA SER A 31 -3.97 25.83 24.86
C SER A 31 -4.96 26.99 24.82
N SER A 32 -4.49 28.19 24.52
CA SER A 32 -5.36 29.35 24.26
C SER A 32 -5.96 29.34 22.85
N LEU A 33 -5.65 28.32 22.05
CA LEU A 33 -6.21 28.15 20.73
C LEU A 33 -7.67 27.69 20.83
N PRO A 34 -8.55 28.21 19.97
CA PRO A 34 -9.94 27.76 19.92
C PRO A 34 -10.01 26.28 19.54
N THR A 35 -10.91 25.53 20.19
CA THR A 35 -11.07 24.07 20.02
C THR A 35 -11.38 23.64 18.58
N GLN A 36 -11.87 24.55 17.75
CA GLN A 36 -12.23 24.31 16.34
C GLN A 36 -11.13 24.72 15.36
N SER A 37 -9.88 24.90 15.82
CA SER A 37 -8.76 25.20 14.93
C SER A 37 -8.35 23.96 14.14
N LEU A 38 -8.21 24.11 12.81
CA LEU A 38 -7.64 23.11 11.91
C LEU A 38 -6.17 23.46 11.66
N ALA A 39 -5.27 22.50 11.77
CA ALA A 39 -3.86 22.65 11.42
C ALA A 39 -3.56 21.99 10.09
N ARG A 40 -2.92 22.74 9.19
CA ARG A 40 -2.39 22.22 7.94
C ARG A 40 -0.94 21.82 8.14
N ILE A 41 -0.61 20.58 7.81
CA ILE A 41 0.76 20.05 7.84
C ILE A 41 1.17 19.75 6.40
N TRP A 42 2.23 20.39 5.91
CA TRP A 42 2.69 20.19 4.53
C TRP A 42 4.19 20.35 4.39
N LYS A 43 4.72 19.84 3.29
CA LYS A 43 6.09 20.09 2.85
C LYS A 43 6.07 21.17 1.76
N PRO A 44 6.73 22.33 1.96
CA PRO A 44 6.68 23.43 1.00
C PRO A 44 7.30 23.00 -0.33
N SER A 45 6.60 23.31 -1.43
CA SER A 45 7.14 23.09 -2.77
C SER A 45 8.36 23.97 -3.00
N ARG A 46 9.31 23.49 -3.80
CA ARG A 46 10.40 24.33 -4.31
C ARG A 46 9.81 25.56 -5.00
N SER A 47 10.37 26.74 -4.71
CA SER A 47 10.01 27.97 -5.43
C SER A 47 10.32 27.81 -6.91
N ALA A 48 9.32 27.99 -7.78
CA ALA A 48 9.44 27.75 -9.22
C ALA A 48 10.57 28.59 -9.85
N THR A 49 10.79 29.80 -9.36
CA THR A 49 11.74 30.77 -9.89
C THR A 49 13.18 30.52 -9.43
N THR A 50 13.39 29.70 -8.38
CA THR A 50 14.72 29.50 -7.79
C THR A 50 15.14 28.04 -7.82
N SER A 51 16.45 27.78 -7.93
CA SER A 51 17.01 26.42 -7.92
C SER A 51 17.32 25.88 -6.54
N GLY A 52 17.22 26.70 -5.49
CA GLY A 52 17.52 26.32 -4.11
C GLY A 52 16.55 25.29 -3.54
N ARG A 53 17.09 24.21 -2.96
CA ARG A 53 16.34 23.13 -2.29
C ARG A 53 16.36 23.19 -0.75
N ALA A 54 17.14 24.10 -0.16
CA ALA A 54 17.37 24.13 1.29
C ALA A 54 16.10 24.33 2.13
N ARG A 55 15.09 25.03 1.58
CA ARG A 55 13.84 25.35 2.30
C ARG A 55 12.69 24.37 2.03
N SER A 56 12.87 23.42 1.10
CA SER A 56 11.80 22.50 0.69
C SER A 56 11.81 21.17 1.44
N ASP A 57 12.82 20.89 2.27
CA ASP A 57 12.95 19.59 2.93
C ASP A 57 12.28 19.52 4.31
N GLN A 58 11.93 20.66 4.90
CA GLN A 58 11.37 20.74 6.24
C GLN A 58 9.83 20.68 6.20
N TRP A 59 9.24 19.97 7.17
CA TRP A 59 7.80 19.93 7.36
C TRP A 59 7.34 21.23 8.02
N ARG A 60 6.21 21.77 7.57
CA ARG A 60 5.60 22.98 8.12
C ARG A 60 4.22 22.68 8.66
N LEU A 61 3.91 23.27 9.80
CA LEU A 61 2.59 23.28 10.41
C LEU A 61 2.12 24.72 10.52
N ARG A 62 0.90 24.98 10.04
CA ARG A 62 0.23 26.27 10.20
C ARG A 62 -1.22 26.04 10.57
N ILE A 63 -1.74 26.91 11.41
CA ILE A 63 -3.15 26.87 11.79
C ILE A 63 -3.95 27.63 10.72
N GLU A 64 -5.02 27.01 10.22
CA GLU A 64 -5.94 27.58 9.24
C GLU A 64 -6.67 28.78 9.85
N ARG A 65 -6.98 29.79 9.03
CA ARG A 65 -7.73 30.96 9.49
C ARG A 65 -9.15 30.57 9.86
N GLN A 66 -9.60 31.00 11.03
CA GLN A 66 -11.00 30.86 11.41
C GLN A 66 -11.89 31.98 10.84
N SER A 67 -11.33 33.18 10.71
CA SER A 67 -12.04 34.38 10.24
C SER A 67 -11.40 34.95 8.98
N GLY A 68 -12.24 35.36 8.02
CA GLY A 68 -11.82 36.02 6.79
C GLY A 68 -11.10 37.35 7.06
N PRO A 69 -10.32 37.88 6.09
CA PRO A 69 -9.73 39.21 6.20
C PRO A 69 -10.81 40.28 6.09
N GLU A 70 -10.76 41.28 6.97
CA GLU A 70 -11.67 42.42 6.93
C GLU A 70 -10.96 43.63 6.31
N LEU A 71 -11.72 44.47 5.61
CA LEU A 71 -11.21 45.71 5.04
C LEU A 71 -11.54 46.86 5.98
N GLU A 72 -10.52 47.59 6.42
CA GLU A 72 -10.70 48.76 7.27
C GLU A 72 -11.28 49.93 6.45
N PRO A 73 -12.38 50.57 6.91
CA PRO A 73 -13.15 51.52 6.11
C PRO A 73 -12.45 52.85 5.83
N LEU A 74 -11.52 53.29 6.68
CA LEU A 74 -10.86 54.59 6.53
C LEU A 74 -9.68 54.54 5.55
N MET A 75 -8.76 53.59 5.76
CA MET A 75 -7.48 53.47 5.06
C MET A 75 -7.48 52.35 4.02
N GLY A 76 -8.46 51.45 4.04
CA GLY A 76 -8.51 50.29 3.15
C GLY A 76 -7.47 49.21 3.46
N TRP A 77 -6.96 49.16 4.70
CA TRP A 77 -6.02 48.13 5.12
C TRP A 77 -6.71 46.82 5.43
N THR A 78 -6.04 45.70 5.15
CA THR A 78 -6.55 44.38 5.50
C THR A 78 -6.26 44.10 6.98
N SER A 79 -7.31 44.04 7.80
CA SER A 79 -7.23 43.65 9.20
C SER A 79 -7.66 42.20 9.40
N GLY A 80 -7.33 41.63 10.56
CA GLY A 80 -7.74 40.30 10.95
C GLY A 80 -7.61 40.10 12.46
N THR A 81 -8.53 39.32 13.02
CA THR A 81 -8.60 39.00 14.46
C THR A 81 -7.85 37.72 14.83
N ASP A 82 -7.56 36.87 13.83
CA ASP A 82 -6.90 35.58 14.03
C ASP A 82 -5.37 35.73 14.00
N THR A 83 -4.76 35.59 15.18
CA THR A 83 -3.31 35.62 15.37
C THR A 83 -2.66 34.25 15.17
N ALA A 84 -3.41 33.16 15.34
CA ALA A 84 -2.88 31.80 15.29
C ALA A 84 -2.37 31.45 13.89
N HIS A 85 -3.04 31.96 12.85
CA HIS A 85 -2.65 31.77 11.46
C HIS A 85 -1.31 32.44 11.06
N GLN A 86 -0.83 33.40 11.84
CA GLN A 86 0.47 34.04 11.59
C GLN A 86 1.64 33.14 12.00
N VAL A 87 1.40 32.14 12.86
CA VAL A 87 2.44 31.24 13.36
C VAL A 87 2.65 30.09 12.37
N GLU A 88 3.88 29.95 11.89
CA GLU A 88 4.31 28.80 11.09
C GLU A 88 5.43 28.07 11.84
N LEU A 89 5.20 26.80 12.14
CA LEU A 89 6.15 25.95 12.86
C LEU A 89 6.85 25.02 11.87
N THR A 90 8.15 24.83 12.08
CA THR A 90 8.98 23.98 11.21
C THR A 90 9.44 22.73 11.98
N PHE A 91 9.33 21.57 11.34
CA PHE A 91 9.63 20.26 11.90
C PHE A 91 10.56 19.46 10.98
N PRO A 92 11.42 18.59 11.55
CA PRO A 92 12.28 17.72 10.77
C PRO A 92 11.53 16.52 10.16
N SER A 93 10.40 16.10 10.74
CA SER A 93 9.63 14.95 10.29
C SER A 93 8.12 15.21 10.37
N LEU A 94 7.36 14.47 9.55
CA LEU A 94 5.89 14.47 9.58
C LEU A 94 5.37 14.06 10.96
N ASP A 95 5.94 13.00 11.54
CA ASP A 95 5.57 12.49 12.86
C ASP A 95 5.75 13.54 13.97
N ALA A 96 6.83 14.32 13.92
CA ALA A 96 7.06 15.39 14.89
C ALA A 96 6.01 16.50 14.79
N ALA A 97 5.57 16.84 13.58
CA ALA A 97 4.51 17.81 13.35
C ALA A 97 3.14 17.29 13.84
N ILE A 98 2.82 16.02 13.55
CA ILE A 98 1.59 15.37 13.99
C ILE A 98 1.52 15.32 15.53
N ARG A 99 2.56 14.81 16.18
CA ARG A 99 2.62 14.74 17.64
C ARG A 99 2.47 16.12 18.30
N HIS A 100 2.95 17.18 17.63
CA HIS A 100 2.75 18.54 18.11
C HIS A 100 1.29 19.00 17.99
N ALA A 101 0.64 18.73 16.86
CA ALA A 101 -0.78 19.01 16.64
C ALA A 101 -1.66 18.24 17.64
N GLU A 102 -1.39 16.95 17.85
CA GLU A 102 -2.07 16.11 18.83
C GLU A 102 -1.93 16.68 20.25
N ARG A 103 -0.71 17.11 20.62
CA ARG A 103 -0.44 17.72 21.93
C ARG A 103 -1.19 19.03 22.15
N LEU A 104 -1.34 19.82 21.08
CA LEU A 104 -2.16 21.04 21.05
C LEU A 104 -3.66 20.75 21.10
N GLY A 105 -4.07 19.53 20.78
CA GLY A 105 -5.48 19.11 20.72
C GLY A 105 -6.26 19.73 19.57
N ILE A 106 -5.58 20.02 18.45
CA ILE A 106 -6.19 20.60 17.25
C ILE A 106 -6.34 19.53 16.17
N ALA A 107 -7.43 19.60 15.39
CA ALA A 107 -7.61 18.74 14.22
C ALA A 107 -6.52 19.07 13.20
N TYR A 108 -6.05 18.08 12.43
CA TYR A 108 -5.01 18.33 11.44
C TYR A 108 -5.24 17.65 10.10
N GLU A 109 -4.68 18.27 9.08
CA GLU A 109 -4.73 17.86 7.69
C GLU A 109 -3.32 17.70 7.16
N VAL A 110 -2.98 16.51 6.68
CA VAL A 110 -1.64 16.22 6.12
C VAL A 110 -1.69 16.30 4.61
N HIS A 111 -0.87 17.19 4.04
CA HIS A 111 -0.62 17.27 2.60
C HIS A 111 0.74 16.66 2.30
N LEU A 112 0.71 15.44 1.77
CA LEU A 112 1.92 14.80 1.27
C LEU A 112 2.37 15.44 -0.05
N PRO A 113 3.68 15.58 -0.28
CA PRO A 113 4.19 15.96 -1.60
C PRO A 113 3.82 14.88 -2.64
N PRO A 114 3.62 15.23 -3.92
CA PRO A 114 3.13 14.31 -4.93
C PRO A 114 3.91 12.99 -5.03
N GLY A 115 5.24 13.04 -4.97
CA GLY A 115 6.10 11.85 -5.06
C GLY A 115 5.95 10.88 -3.89
N GLU A 116 5.83 11.39 -2.65
CA GLU A 116 5.65 10.54 -1.46
C GLU A 116 4.24 9.93 -1.42
N ALA A 117 3.22 10.68 -1.86
CA ALA A 117 1.85 10.17 -1.97
C ALA A 117 1.74 9.05 -3.01
N GLU A 118 2.41 9.19 -4.16
CA GLU A 118 2.49 8.14 -5.17
C GLU A 118 3.23 6.90 -4.66
N ALA A 119 4.38 7.08 -4.00
CA ALA A 119 5.15 5.97 -3.43
C ALA A 119 4.31 5.15 -2.44
N ARG A 120 3.62 5.82 -1.50
CA ARG A 120 2.71 5.16 -0.55
C ARG A 120 1.56 4.44 -1.25
N ARG A 121 0.94 5.05 -2.28
CA ARG A 121 -0.11 4.39 -3.05
C ARG A 121 0.40 3.16 -3.80
N ARG A 122 1.59 3.23 -4.38
CA ARG A 122 2.24 2.09 -5.06
C ARG A 122 2.55 0.97 -4.09
N GLU A 123 3.05 1.30 -2.90
CA GLU A 123 3.31 0.33 -1.83
C GLU A 123 2.01 -0.34 -1.37
N GLN A 124 0.97 0.43 -1.06
CA GLN A 124 -0.35 -0.11 -0.69
C GLN A 124 -0.96 -0.95 -1.81
N ALA A 125 -0.83 -0.52 -3.06
CA ALA A 125 -1.30 -1.30 -4.21
C ALA A 125 -0.52 -2.60 -4.36
N ALA A 126 0.80 -2.57 -4.21
CA ALA A 126 1.66 -3.76 -4.24
C ALA A 126 1.33 -4.72 -3.09
N GLU A 127 1.07 -4.22 -1.88
CA GLU A 127 0.65 -5.02 -0.73
C GLU A 127 -0.71 -5.68 -0.99
N ARG A 128 -1.69 -4.93 -1.49
CA ARG A 128 -3.00 -5.49 -1.89
C ARG A 128 -2.85 -6.54 -2.98
N GLN A 129 -2.00 -6.30 -3.98
CA GLN A 129 -1.70 -7.26 -5.04
C GLN A 129 -1.02 -8.52 -4.48
N ARG A 130 -0.07 -8.39 -3.54
CA ARG A 130 0.57 -9.51 -2.85
C ARG A 130 -0.45 -10.33 -2.06
N HIS A 131 -1.33 -9.69 -1.30
CA HIS A 131 -2.40 -10.39 -0.57
C HIS A 131 -3.37 -11.11 -1.50
N ALA A 132 -3.81 -10.46 -2.59
CA ALA A 132 -4.69 -11.06 -3.58
C ALA A 132 -4.02 -12.25 -4.29
N HIS A 133 -2.74 -12.10 -4.65
CA HIS A 133 -1.93 -13.16 -5.23
C HIS A 133 -1.81 -14.36 -4.27
N ALA A 134 -1.44 -14.12 -3.01
CA ALA A 134 -1.35 -15.15 -1.99
C ALA A 134 -2.70 -15.86 -1.76
N ALA A 135 -3.81 -15.13 -1.76
CA ALA A 135 -5.15 -15.71 -1.64
C ALA A 135 -5.50 -16.60 -2.84
N ARG A 136 -5.16 -16.16 -4.06
CA ARG A 136 -5.36 -16.94 -5.29
C ARG A 136 -4.50 -18.21 -5.29
N LEU A 137 -3.23 -18.08 -4.94
CA LEU A 137 -2.29 -19.19 -4.82
C LEU A 137 -2.75 -20.22 -3.77
N ARG A 138 -3.24 -19.76 -2.61
CA ARG A 138 -3.82 -20.65 -1.58
C ARG A 138 -4.99 -21.47 -2.11
N ARG A 139 -5.96 -20.81 -2.75
CA ARG A 139 -7.12 -21.51 -3.34
C ARG A 139 -6.70 -22.53 -4.39
N PHE A 140 -5.77 -22.13 -5.27
CA PHE A 140 -5.21 -23.03 -6.27
C PHE A 140 -4.48 -24.22 -5.63
N SER A 141 -3.68 -24.00 -4.59
CA SER A 141 -2.94 -25.06 -3.90
C SER A 141 -3.87 -26.08 -3.25
N ASP A 142 -4.90 -25.64 -2.54
CA ASP A 142 -5.85 -26.55 -1.89
C ASP A 142 -6.59 -27.41 -2.93
N GLN A 143 -7.06 -26.80 -4.02
CA GLN A 143 -7.73 -27.50 -5.12
C GLN A 143 -6.80 -28.50 -5.83
N THR A 144 -5.55 -28.12 -6.06
CA THR A 144 -4.56 -28.96 -6.74
C THR A 144 -4.20 -30.17 -5.89
N LEU A 145 -3.94 -29.97 -4.59
CA LEU A 145 -3.64 -31.05 -3.66
C LEU A 145 -4.81 -32.03 -3.55
N ASP A 146 -6.06 -31.55 -3.53
CA ASP A 146 -7.24 -32.42 -3.52
C ASP A 146 -7.34 -33.28 -4.77
N ARG A 147 -7.17 -32.66 -5.94
CA ARG A 147 -7.20 -33.39 -7.23
C ARG A 147 -6.08 -34.43 -7.31
N LEU A 148 -4.93 -34.16 -6.70
CA LEU A 148 -3.79 -35.09 -6.66
C LEU A 148 -3.91 -36.17 -5.58
N GLY A 149 -4.90 -36.10 -4.69
CA GLY A 149 -5.05 -37.01 -3.55
C GLY A 149 -4.10 -36.70 -2.39
N LEU A 150 -3.53 -35.49 -2.35
CA LEU A 150 -2.54 -35.02 -1.37
C LEU A 150 -3.16 -34.05 -0.33
N GLY A 151 -4.48 -34.05 -0.16
CA GLY A 151 -5.20 -33.12 0.73
C GLY A 151 -4.73 -33.14 2.19
N GLN A 152 -4.15 -34.24 2.66
CA GLN A 152 -3.52 -34.35 3.99
C GLN A 152 -2.30 -33.45 4.20
N HIS A 153 -1.73 -32.90 3.12
CA HIS A 153 -0.55 -32.03 3.17
C HIS A 153 -0.91 -30.53 3.05
N ARG A 154 -2.19 -30.14 3.00
CA ARG A 154 -2.61 -28.74 2.81
C ARG A 154 -1.96 -27.76 3.78
N ASP A 155 -1.97 -28.07 5.07
CA ASP A 155 -1.41 -27.17 6.09
C ASP A 155 0.12 -27.04 5.92
N ALA A 156 0.82 -28.14 5.62
CA ALA A 156 2.25 -28.11 5.36
C ALA A 156 2.61 -27.27 4.11
N TYR A 157 1.81 -27.32 3.05
CA TYR A 157 2.00 -26.47 1.86
C TYR A 157 1.64 -25.02 2.13
N ARG A 158 0.62 -24.76 2.96
CA ARG A 158 0.26 -23.40 3.37
C ARG A 158 1.37 -22.74 4.17
N ASP A 159 1.97 -23.47 5.11
CA ASP A 159 3.08 -23.01 5.91
C ASP A 159 4.33 -22.79 5.04
N ALA A 160 4.64 -23.76 4.18
CA ALA A 160 5.74 -23.65 3.21
C ALA A 160 5.62 -22.44 2.28
N LEU A 161 4.42 -22.16 1.76
CA LEU A 161 4.15 -20.99 0.91
C LEU A 161 4.18 -19.67 1.70
N ALA A 162 3.81 -19.67 2.97
CA ALA A 162 3.87 -18.50 3.82
C ALA A 162 5.31 -18.15 4.25
N SER A 163 6.17 -19.16 4.42
CA SER A 163 7.57 -18.98 4.80
C SER A 163 8.53 -18.79 3.61
N ALA A 164 8.08 -18.97 2.38
CA ALA A 164 8.94 -18.89 1.20
C ALA A 164 9.42 -17.45 0.93
N THR A 165 10.72 -17.21 1.05
CA THR A 165 11.34 -15.89 0.89
C THR A 165 11.73 -15.57 -0.56
N ASP A 166 10.88 -15.91 -1.53
CA ASP A 166 11.16 -15.85 -2.98
C ASP A 166 12.17 -16.90 -3.45
N SER A 167 11.68 -18.13 -3.63
CA SER A 167 12.47 -19.27 -4.10
C SER A 167 12.10 -19.68 -5.53
N THR A 168 11.68 -18.76 -6.39
CA THR A 168 11.35 -19.09 -7.78
C THR A 168 12.62 -19.52 -8.53
N ARG A 169 12.72 -20.80 -8.90
CA ARG A 169 13.86 -21.32 -9.66
C ARG A 169 13.49 -21.30 -11.15
N GLU A 170 13.73 -20.18 -11.80
CA GLU A 170 13.46 -20.03 -13.23
C GLU A 170 14.27 -21.04 -14.05
N GLY A 171 13.57 -21.82 -14.89
CA GLY A 171 14.20 -22.77 -15.81
C GLY A 171 14.57 -24.15 -15.24
N ALA A 172 14.40 -24.39 -13.94
CA ALA A 172 14.67 -25.71 -13.34
C ALA A 172 13.63 -26.75 -13.78
N ALA A 173 14.06 -28.00 -13.97
CA ALA A 173 13.15 -29.09 -14.26
C ALA A 173 12.32 -29.45 -12.99
N PRO A 174 11.00 -29.66 -13.09
CA PRO A 174 10.17 -29.94 -11.91
C PRO A 174 10.66 -31.16 -11.12
N MET A 175 11.06 -32.23 -11.82
CA MET A 175 11.59 -33.45 -11.21
C MET A 175 12.94 -33.25 -10.52
N GLU A 176 13.78 -32.35 -11.01
CA GLU A 176 15.06 -32.02 -10.39
C GLU A 176 14.85 -31.37 -9.02
N VAL A 177 13.93 -30.40 -8.94
CA VAL A 177 13.54 -29.76 -7.68
C VAL A 177 12.98 -30.79 -6.70
N ALA A 178 12.19 -31.77 -7.16
CA ALA A 178 11.67 -32.82 -6.29
C ALA A 178 12.78 -33.72 -5.71
N HIS A 179 13.85 -33.99 -6.46
CA HIS A 179 14.96 -34.84 -6.02
C HIS A 179 16.09 -34.09 -5.29
N ASP A 180 16.10 -32.76 -5.34
CA ASP A 180 17.13 -31.94 -4.70
C ASP A 180 17.08 -32.08 -3.16
N THR A 181 17.95 -32.92 -2.62
CA THR A 181 18.04 -33.12 -1.16
C THR A 181 18.82 -32.02 -0.44
N SER A 182 19.48 -31.12 -1.18
CA SER A 182 20.16 -29.97 -0.59
C SER A 182 19.18 -28.93 -0.05
N LEU A 183 17.95 -28.92 -0.59
CA LEU A 183 16.89 -28.03 -0.16
C LEU A 183 16.00 -28.68 0.90
N PRO A 184 15.59 -27.92 1.93
CA PRO A 184 14.61 -28.40 2.90
C PRO A 184 13.28 -28.70 2.20
N LEU A 185 12.51 -29.63 2.78
CA LEU A 185 11.27 -30.12 2.19
C LEU A 185 10.27 -28.98 1.90
N ASP A 186 10.10 -28.05 2.83
CA ASP A 186 9.13 -26.96 2.71
C ASP A 186 9.50 -26.01 1.57
N VAL A 187 10.79 -25.78 1.33
CA VAL A 187 11.26 -25.00 0.18
C VAL A 187 10.96 -25.74 -1.12
N ARG A 188 11.18 -27.05 -1.21
CA ARG A 188 10.81 -27.81 -2.42
C ARG A 188 9.31 -27.77 -2.71
N ARG A 189 8.49 -27.91 -1.67
CA ARG A 189 7.03 -27.79 -1.76
C ARG A 189 6.60 -26.45 -2.30
N SER A 190 7.15 -25.35 -1.76
CA SER A 190 6.81 -24.00 -2.22
C SER A 190 7.26 -23.75 -3.66
N ILE A 191 8.45 -24.23 -4.06
CA ILE A 191 8.96 -24.10 -5.43
C ILE A 191 8.05 -24.81 -6.43
N LEU A 192 7.75 -26.10 -6.18
CA LEU A 192 6.90 -26.88 -7.09
C LEU A 192 5.47 -26.32 -7.15
N MET A 193 4.94 -25.84 -6.03
CA MET A 193 3.60 -25.25 -5.98
C MET A 193 3.52 -23.92 -6.75
N ASN A 194 4.55 -23.06 -6.63
CA ASN A 194 4.65 -21.84 -7.43
C ASN A 194 4.83 -22.14 -8.92
N MET A 195 5.63 -23.16 -9.26
CA MET A 195 5.81 -23.61 -10.65
C MET A 195 4.49 -24.11 -11.24
N ALA A 196 3.74 -24.94 -10.51
CA ALA A 196 2.42 -25.42 -10.92
C ALA A 196 1.46 -24.26 -11.16
N PHE A 197 1.48 -23.24 -10.30
CA PHE A 197 0.61 -22.08 -10.43
C PHE A 197 0.94 -21.23 -11.66
N ASN A 198 2.22 -20.99 -11.94
CA ASN A 198 2.64 -20.25 -13.13
C ASN A 198 2.24 -20.99 -14.42
N GLU A 199 2.45 -22.31 -14.48
CA GLU A 199 2.06 -23.13 -15.63
C GLU A 199 0.53 -23.22 -15.81
N TYR A 200 -0.23 -23.25 -14.71
CA TYR A 200 -1.69 -23.17 -14.74
C TYR A 200 -2.19 -21.84 -15.31
N LEU A 201 -1.59 -20.72 -14.88
CA LEU A 201 -1.95 -19.40 -15.42
C LEU A 201 -1.66 -19.31 -16.93
N GLN A 202 -0.56 -19.91 -17.38
CA GLN A 202 -0.20 -19.96 -18.79
C GLN A 202 -1.19 -20.80 -19.62
N ASP A 203 -1.63 -21.95 -19.11
CA ASP A 203 -2.63 -22.82 -19.76
C ASP A 203 -4.00 -22.15 -19.85
N HIS A 204 -4.43 -21.49 -18.76
CA HIS A 204 -5.67 -20.72 -18.72
C HIS A 204 -5.64 -19.56 -19.72
N ALA A 205 -4.53 -18.81 -19.79
CA ALA A 205 -4.35 -17.71 -20.75
C ALA A 205 -4.37 -18.19 -22.21
N THR A 206 -3.79 -19.36 -22.49
CA THR A 206 -3.80 -19.98 -23.83
C THR A 206 -5.21 -20.40 -24.23
N SER A 207 -5.98 -20.95 -23.29
CA SER A 207 -7.37 -21.36 -23.49
C SER A 207 -8.32 -20.19 -23.74
N GLU A 208 -8.00 -18.99 -23.22
CA GLU A 208 -8.77 -17.75 -23.42
C GLU A 208 -8.44 -17.01 -24.74
N GLY A 209 -7.57 -17.58 -25.60
CA GLY A 209 -7.41 -17.12 -26.98
C GLY A 209 -6.39 -16.00 -27.21
N MET A 210 -5.46 -15.77 -26.29
CA MET A 210 -4.31 -14.85 -26.48
C MET A 210 -3.06 -15.65 -26.90
N PRO A 211 -2.65 -15.61 -28.19
CA PRO A 211 -1.62 -16.49 -28.70
C PRO A 211 -0.25 -15.82 -28.58
N GLU A 212 0.46 -16.00 -27.47
CA GLU A 212 1.85 -15.55 -27.41
C GLU A 212 2.86 -16.70 -27.57
N HIS A 213 2.55 -17.94 -27.13
CA HIS A 213 3.50 -19.05 -27.28
C HIS A 213 2.83 -20.42 -27.46
N HIS A 214 3.08 -21.06 -28.60
CA HIS A 214 2.74 -22.45 -28.98
C HIS A 214 3.41 -23.55 -28.12
N ARG A 215 3.76 -23.25 -26.85
CA ARG A 215 4.39 -24.21 -25.94
C ARG A 215 3.30 -24.93 -25.14
N GLN A 216 3.34 -26.26 -25.12
CA GLN A 216 2.49 -27.07 -24.24
C GLN A 216 2.81 -26.77 -22.77
N SER A 217 1.77 -26.57 -21.95
CA SER A 217 1.93 -26.37 -20.50
C SER A 217 2.67 -27.53 -19.86
N ARG A 218 3.62 -27.24 -18.97
CA ARG A 218 4.40 -28.26 -18.22
C ARG A 218 3.71 -28.71 -16.93
N LEU A 219 2.45 -28.34 -16.72
CA LEU A 219 1.71 -28.61 -15.48
C LEU A 219 1.73 -30.10 -15.08
N ALA A 220 1.54 -31.02 -16.03
CA ALA A 220 1.55 -32.46 -15.76
C ALA A 220 2.90 -32.98 -15.22
N GLU A 221 4.01 -32.38 -15.66
CA GLU A 221 5.35 -32.72 -15.15
C GLU A 221 5.49 -32.27 -13.69
N VAL A 222 5.01 -31.07 -13.37
CA VAL A 222 5.04 -30.52 -12.01
C VAL A 222 4.17 -31.36 -11.05
N GLU A 223 3.01 -31.81 -11.50
CA GLU A 223 2.12 -32.68 -10.71
C GLU A 223 2.75 -34.05 -10.42
N THR A 224 3.46 -34.61 -11.40
CA THR A 224 4.20 -35.84 -11.24
C THR A 224 5.33 -35.66 -10.22
N ALA A 225 6.04 -34.53 -10.27
CA ALA A 225 7.08 -34.17 -9.33
C ALA A 225 6.55 -34.00 -7.90
N LEU A 226 5.40 -33.34 -7.72
CA LEU A 226 4.73 -33.20 -6.41
C LEU A 226 4.39 -34.56 -5.80
N ARG A 227 3.82 -35.48 -6.59
CA ARG A 227 3.53 -36.85 -6.13
C ARG A 227 4.80 -37.62 -5.77
N ALA A 228 5.85 -37.49 -6.58
CA ALA A 228 7.13 -38.15 -6.33
C ALA A 228 7.78 -37.66 -5.03
N LEU A 229 7.74 -36.34 -4.78
CA LEU A 229 8.27 -35.72 -3.56
C LEU A 229 7.58 -36.26 -2.31
N GLU A 230 6.25 -36.24 -2.25
CA GLU A 230 5.51 -36.73 -1.07
C GLU A 230 5.62 -38.25 -0.90
N GLY A 231 5.63 -38.99 -2.01
CA GLY A 231 5.87 -40.44 -1.98
C GLY A 231 7.25 -40.81 -1.42
N ALA A 232 8.29 -40.05 -1.76
CA ALA A 232 9.63 -40.24 -1.20
C ALA A 232 9.68 -39.92 0.31
N GLN A 233 9.00 -38.85 0.75
CA GLN A 233 8.89 -38.50 2.17
C GLN A 233 8.14 -39.56 2.98
N HIS A 234 7.05 -40.10 2.44
CA HIS A 234 6.31 -41.16 3.12
C HIS A 234 7.16 -42.42 3.32
N ARG A 235 7.93 -42.83 2.29
CA ARG A 235 8.88 -43.94 2.40
C ARG A 235 9.99 -43.67 3.42
N GLN A 236 10.52 -42.45 3.47
CA GLN A 236 11.56 -42.06 4.42
C GLN A 236 11.07 -42.06 5.88
N ARG A 237 9.78 -41.81 6.12
CA ARG A 237 9.18 -41.85 7.47
C ARG A 237 8.78 -43.26 7.93
N ALA A 238 8.63 -44.20 7.00
CA ALA A 238 8.22 -45.58 7.27
C ALA A 238 9.40 -46.56 7.46
N ALA A 239 10.62 -46.14 7.10
CA ALA A 239 11.87 -46.86 7.32
C ALA A 239 12.51 -46.43 8.65
#